data_AF-A0A9D5HEU9-F1
#
_entry.id   AF-A0A9D5HEU9-F1
#
_cell.length_a   1.000
_cell.length_b   1.000
_cell.length_c   1.000
_cell.angle_alpha   90.00
_cell.angle_beta   90.00
_cell.angle_gamma   90.00
#
_symmetry.space_group_name_H-M   'P 1'
#
loop_
_entity.id
_entity.type
_entity.pdbx_description
1 polymer ?
#
loop_
_entity_poly.entity_id
_entity_poly.type
_entity_poly.pdbx_seq_one_letter_code
_entity_poly.pdbx_strand_id
1 'polypeptide(L)'
;MAESLDFRQQKVRKFEEFVDRRLKPDLVNAIAQRDKVFEQQKVFSDLKRNIEVLEKSGATSLQTMVNLGSEVYMQADVPDTRHIFVDVGLGFHVEFTWSEALDFISVREARLASSVRARFTAVGISALHSIID
;
A
#
# COMPACT_ATOMS: atom_id res chain seq x y z
N MET A 1 43.92 -3.62 32.98
CA MET A 1 43.63 -4.19 31.64
C MET A 1 42.32 -4.99 31.60
N ALA A 2 41.95 -5.74 32.64
CA ALA A 2 40.69 -6.49 32.68
C ALA A 2 39.41 -5.61 32.65
N GLU A 3 39.40 -4.46 33.34
CA GLU A 3 38.26 -3.52 33.34
C GLU A 3 37.87 -2.98 31.95
N SER A 4 38.84 -2.82 31.03
CA SER A 4 38.54 -2.27 29.69
C SER A 4 37.93 -3.31 28.73
N LEU A 5 38.04 -4.59 29.05
CA LEU A 5 37.44 -5.68 28.29
C LEU A 5 35.98 -5.89 28.73
N ASP A 6 35.70 -5.83 30.03
CA ASP A 6 34.34 -5.90 30.57
C ASP A 6 33.46 -4.75 30.08
N PHE A 7 33.99 -3.52 30.08
CA PHE A 7 33.30 -2.35 29.52
C PHE A 7 32.95 -2.50 28.03
N ARG A 8 33.86 -3.11 27.24
CA ARG A 8 33.62 -3.39 25.82
C ARG A 8 32.53 -4.45 25.62
N GLN A 9 32.53 -5.51 26.42
CA GLN A 9 31.49 -6.55 26.37
C GLN A 9 30.11 -6.00 26.75
N GLN A 10 30.02 -5.13 27.75
CA GLN A 10 28.76 -4.48 28.12
C GLN A 10 28.22 -3.59 27.00
N LYS A 11 29.09 -2.85 26.29
CA LYS A 11 28.67 -2.07 25.11
C LYS A 11 28.16 -2.97 23.99
N VAL A 12 28.87 -4.06 23.69
CA VAL A 12 28.43 -5.01 22.66
C VAL A 12 27.05 -5.57 22.98
N ARG A 13 26.81 -6.01 24.23
CA ARG A 13 25.50 -6.49 24.66
C ARG A 13 24.38 -5.44 24.50
N LYS A 14 24.65 -4.18 24.86
CA LYS A 14 23.67 -3.10 24.66
C LYS A 14 23.33 -2.88 23.19
N PHE A 15 24.33 -2.96 22.31
CA PHE A 15 24.09 -2.86 20.86
C PHE A 15 23.33 -4.07 20.32
N GLU A 16 23.66 -5.28 20.77
CA GLU A 16 22.92 -6.51 20.40
C GLU A 16 21.46 -6.43 20.83
N GLU A 17 21.19 -6.04 22.08
CA GLU A 17 19.83 -5.86 22.59
C GLU A 17 19.06 -4.79 21.81
N PHE A 18 19.70 -3.67 21.47
CA PHE A 18 19.07 -2.62 20.66
C PHE A 18 18.75 -3.11 19.24
N VAL A 19 19.68 -3.81 18.60
CA VAL A 19 19.48 -4.39 17.26
C VAL A 19 18.31 -5.37 17.28
N ASP A 20 18.28 -6.26 18.26
CA ASP A 20 17.27 -7.33 18.33
C ASP A 20 15.90 -6.85 18.79
N ARG A 21 15.83 -5.94 19.77
CA ARG A 21 14.57 -5.50 20.37
C ARG A 21 13.94 -4.28 19.71
N ARG A 22 14.71 -3.52 18.92
CA ARG A 22 14.22 -2.30 18.24
C ARG A 22 14.43 -2.35 16.75
N LEU A 23 15.68 -2.37 16.31
CA LEU A 23 16.01 -2.15 14.89
C LEU A 23 15.37 -3.20 13.98
N LYS A 24 15.46 -4.49 14.34
CA LYS A 24 14.84 -5.58 13.58
C LYS A 24 13.31 -5.49 13.57
N PRO A 25 12.61 -5.38 14.72
CA PRO A 25 11.16 -5.16 14.73
C PRO A 25 10.69 -3.94 13.94
N ASP A 26 11.39 -2.81 14.08
CA ASP A 26 11.03 -1.57 13.38
C ASP A 26 11.18 -1.72 11.87
N LEU A 27 12.22 -2.43 11.41
CA LEU A 27 12.40 -2.76 10.00
C LEU A 27 11.26 -3.66 9.48
N VAL A 28 10.90 -4.71 10.23
CA VAL A 28 9.77 -5.60 9.85
C VAL A 28 8.47 -4.81 9.77
N ASN A 29 8.20 -3.94 10.74
CA ASN A 29 7.04 -3.08 10.74
C ASN A 29 7.05 -2.11 9.56
N ALA A 30 8.19 -1.48 9.26
CA ALA A 30 8.33 -0.58 8.13
C ALA A 30 8.09 -1.29 6.79
N ILE A 31 8.59 -2.52 6.63
CA ILE A 31 8.34 -3.36 5.45
C ILE A 31 6.84 -3.69 5.35
N ALA A 32 6.20 -4.15 6.43
CA ALA A 32 4.78 -4.46 6.41
C ALA A 32 3.90 -3.24 6.05
N GLN A 33 4.23 -2.06 6.60
CA GLN A 33 3.53 -0.81 6.26
C GLN A 33 3.73 -0.41 4.80
N ARG A 34 4.95 -0.59 4.28
CA ARG A 34 5.27 -0.36 2.88
C ARG A 34 4.45 -1.29 1.97
N ASP A 35 4.42 -2.57 2.28
CA ASP A 35 3.74 -3.59 1.46
C ASP A 35 2.23 -3.33 1.41
N LYS A 36 1.63 -2.92 2.54
CA LYS A 36 0.23 -2.48 2.59
C LYS A 36 -0.06 -1.33 1.62
N VAL A 37 0.85 -0.35 1.52
CA VAL A 37 0.66 0.76 0.60
C VAL A 37 0.87 0.34 -0.85
N PHE A 38 1.86 -0.51 -1.13
CA PHE A 38 2.05 -1.03 -2.48
C PHE A 38 0.85 -1.81 -2.99
N GLU A 39 0.20 -2.61 -2.13
CA GLU A 39 -1.01 -3.32 -2.53
C GLU A 39 -2.14 -2.33 -2.87
N GLN A 40 -2.32 -1.28 -2.08
CA GLN A 40 -3.30 -0.22 -2.38
C GLN A 40 -2.99 0.49 -3.70
N GLN A 41 -1.72 0.81 -3.97
CA GLN A 41 -1.29 1.42 -5.22
C GLN A 41 -1.55 0.50 -6.41
N LYS A 42 -1.28 -0.80 -6.26
CA LYS A 42 -1.52 -1.80 -7.29
C LYS A 42 -3.01 -1.87 -7.66
N VAL A 43 -3.90 -1.92 -6.66
CA VAL A 43 -5.35 -1.92 -6.90
C VAL A 43 -5.80 -0.71 -7.72
N PHE A 44 -5.33 0.49 -7.37
CA PHE A 44 -5.67 1.71 -8.13
C PHE A 44 -5.05 1.73 -9.53
N SER A 45 -3.81 1.27 -9.69
CA SER A 45 -3.15 1.16 -10.99
C SER A 45 -3.88 0.18 -11.91
N ASP A 46 -4.30 -0.97 -11.39
CA ASP A 46 -5.04 -1.98 -12.15
C ASP A 46 -6.43 -1.44 -12.54
N LEU A 47 -7.14 -0.77 -11.62
CA LEU A 47 -8.42 -0.13 -11.90
C LEU A 47 -8.28 0.94 -13.01
N LYS A 48 -7.29 1.83 -12.90
CA LYS A 48 -7.00 2.86 -13.91
C LYS A 48 -6.78 2.25 -15.28
N ARG A 49 -5.91 1.23 -15.36
CA ARG A 49 -5.62 0.53 -16.62
C ARG A 49 -6.89 -0.07 -17.22
N ASN A 50 -7.74 -0.68 -16.41
CA ASN A 50 -8.99 -1.27 -16.89
C ASN A 50 -9.95 -0.21 -17.44
N ILE A 51 -10.08 0.93 -16.76
CA ILE A 51 -10.91 2.07 -17.22
C ILE A 51 -10.36 2.61 -18.54
N GLU A 52 -9.05 2.82 -18.66
CA GLU A 52 -8.42 3.30 -19.90
C GLU A 52 -8.64 2.33 -21.08
N VAL A 53 -8.65 1.02 -20.82
CA VAL A 53 -8.96 0.01 -21.85
C VAL A 53 -10.42 0.10 -22.28
N LEU A 54 -11.35 0.23 -21.33
CA LEU A 54 -12.78 0.40 -21.61
C LEU A 54 -13.03 1.67 -22.42
N GLU A 55 -12.45 2.79 -21.99
CA GLU A 55 -12.58 4.09 -22.66
C GLU A 55 -12.03 4.06 -24.09
N LYS A 56 -10.82 3.50 -24.29
CA LYS A 56 -10.22 3.35 -25.64
C LYS A 56 -11.00 2.43 -26.54
N SER A 57 -11.60 1.38 -25.99
CA SER A 57 -12.42 0.44 -26.77
C SER A 57 -13.78 1.03 -27.16
N GLY A 58 -14.26 2.05 -26.44
CA GLY A 58 -15.60 2.60 -26.60
C GLY A 58 -16.72 1.56 -26.35
N ALA A 59 -16.38 0.40 -25.81
CA ALA A 59 -17.30 -0.71 -25.64
C ALA A 59 -18.27 -0.37 -24.52
N THR A 60 -19.53 -0.08 -24.87
CA THR A 60 -20.60 0.24 -23.92
C THR A 60 -21.18 -0.98 -23.23
N SER A 61 -20.79 -2.18 -23.66
CA SER A 61 -21.16 -3.46 -23.05
C SER A 61 -19.92 -4.35 -22.97
N LEU A 62 -19.81 -5.17 -21.93
CA LEU A 62 -18.66 -6.05 -21.71
C LEU A 62 -19.13 -7.44 -21.33
N GLN A 63 -18.68 -8.45 -22.08
CA GLN A 63 -18.73 -9.84 -21.64
C GLN A 63 -17.39 -10.22 -21.03
N THR A 64 -17.40 -10.74 -19.81
CA THR A 64 -16.19 -11.09 -19.07
C THR A 64 -16.37 -12.37 -18.26
N MET A 65 -15.26 -13.06 -17.98
CA MET A 65 -15.24 -14.21 -17.08
C MET A 65 -14.82 -13.73 -15.69
N VAL A 66 -15.71 -13.88 -14.72
CA VAL A 66 -15.49 -13.49 -13.33
C VAL A 66 -15.13 -14.72 -12.51
N ASN A 67 -14.02 -14.66 -11.78
CA ASN A 67 -13.63 -15.69 -10.84
C ASN A 67 -14.47 -15.57 -9.55
N LEU A 68 -15.19 -16.63 -9.20
CA LEU A 68 -16.04 -16.72 -8.00
C LEU A 68 -15.29 -17.33 -6.79
N GLY A 69 -14.07 -17.82 -6.99
CA GLY A 69 -13.23 -18.51 -6.01
C GLY A 69 -12.82 -19.91 -6.47
N SER A 70 -11.69 -20.42 -5.96
CA SER A 70 -11.20 -21.79 -6.21
C SER A 70 -11.11 -22.18 -7.70
N GLU A 71 -10.68 -21.25 -8.55
CA GLU A 71 -10.63 -21.43 -10.02
C GLU A 71 -11.99 -21.73 -10.67
N VAL A 72 -13.09 -21.35 -10.02
CA VAL A 72 -14.44 -21.41 -10.59
C VAL A 72 -14.73 -20.06 -11.25
N TYR A 73 -15.05 -20.09 -12.54
CA TYR A 73 -15.33 -18.90 -13.34
C TYR A 73 -16.76 -18.90 -13.85
N MET A 74 -17.39 -17.72 -13.87
CA MET A 74 -18.72 -17.49 -14.42
C MET A 74 -18.66 -16.40 -15.48
N GLN A 75 -19.39 -16.60 -16.58
CA GLN A 75 -19.56 -15.57 -17.59
C GLN A 75 -20.54 -14.52 -17.09
N ALA A 76 -20.12 -13.26 -17.11
CA ALA A 76 -20.93 -12.10 -16.77
C ALA A 76 -21.10 -11.22 -18.01
N ASP A 77 -22.31 -10.69 -18.18
CA ASP A 77 -22.66 -9.71 -19.19
C ASP A 77 -22.92 -8.38 -18.49
N VAL A 78 -22.14 -7.36 -18.86
CA VAL A 78 -22.25 -6.00 -18.34
C VAL A 78 -22.92 -5.14 -19.41
N PRO A 79 -24.18 -4.72 -19.20
CA PRO A 79 -24.95 -4.02 -20.22
C PRO A 79 -24.56 -2.55 -20.40
N ASP A 80 -24.00 -1.93 -19.35
CA ASP A 80 -23.46 -0.57 -19.40
C ASP A 80 -22.12 -0.51 -18.65
N THR A 81 -21.07 -0.15 -19.37
CA THR A 81 -19.71 0.00 -18.83
C THR A 81 -19.36 1.44 -18.49
N ARG A 82 -20.20 2.42 -18.87
CA ARG A 82 -19.92 3.87 -18.70
C ARG A 82 -19.92 4.30 -17.24
N HIS A 83 -20.57 3.51 -16.40
CA HIS A 83 -20.67 3.73 -14.97
C HIS A 83 -20.01 2.57 -14.21
N ILE A 84 -19.19 2.92 -13.23
CA ILE A 84 -18.52 1.96 -12.35
C ILE A 84 -18.69 2.34 -10.89
N PHE A 85 -18.80 1.35 -10.01
CA PHE A 85 -18.80 1.58 -8.57
C PHE A 85 -17.36 1.55 -8.04
N VAL A 86 -16.93 2.66 -7.43
CA VAL A 86 -15.62 2.77 -6.78
C VAL A 86 -15.81 2.84 -5.28
N ASP A 87 -15.10 1.99 -4.54
CA ASP A 87 -15.03 2.07 -3.08
C ASP A 87 -14.31 3.35 -2.65
N VAL A 88 -15.01 4.22 -1.92
CA VAL A 88 -14.47 5.47 -1.38
C VAL A 88 -14.03 5.35 0.08
N GLY A 89 -14.30 4.20 0.70
CA GLY A 89 -14.00 3.85 2.09
C GLY A 89 -15.23 3.70 2.97
N LEU A 90 -15.03 3.12 4.15
CA LEU A 90 -16.09 2.90 5.17
C LEU A 90 -17.28 2.08 4.64
N GLY A 91 -17.05 1.24 3.63
CA GLY A 91 -18.09 0.41 3.00
C GLY A 91 -18.98 1.15 1.99
N PHE A 92 -18.71 2.43 1.72
CA PHE A 92 -19.45 3.20 0.73
C PHE A 92 -18.84 3.05 -0.66
N HIS A 93 -19.72 2.81 -1.62
CA HIS A 93 -19.38 2.73 -3.03
C HIS A 93 -20.13 3.83 -3.76
N VAL A 94 -19.41 4.60 -4.56
CA VAL A 94 -19.97 5.71 -5.35
C VAL A 94 -19.91 5.33 -6.81
N GLU A 95 -21.01 5.59 -7.52
CA GLU A 95 -21.09 5.43 -8.96
C GLU A 95 -20.35 6.60 -9.63
N PHE A 96 -19.41 6.27 -10.51
CA PHE A 96 -18.61 7.23 -11.27
C PHE A 96 -18.68 6.93 -12.75
N THR A 97 -18.62 7.99 -13.55
CA THR A 97 -18.21 7.89 -14.96
C THR A 97 -16.71 7.59 -15.08
N TRP A 98 -16.25 7.18 -16.26
CA TRP A 98 -14.82 6.92 -16.50
C TRP A 98 -13.93 8.11 -16.15
N SER A 99 -14.29 9.32 -16.60
CA SER A 99 -13.50 10.52 -16.33
C SER A 99 -13.46 10.86 -14.85
N GLU A 100 -14.59 10.79 -14.15
CA GLU A 100 -14.64 11.07 -12.70
C GLU A 100 -13.83 10.05 -11.90
N ALA A 101 -13.86 8.77 -12.32
CA ALA A 101 -13.06 7.74 -11.69
C ALA A 101 -11.55 7.98 -11.90
N LEU A 102 -11.12 8.35 -13.10
CA LEU A 102 -9.71 8.69 -13.38
C LEU A 102 -9.24 9.90 -12.56
N ASP A 103 -10.07 10.94 -12.46
CA ASP A 103 -9.80 12.10 -11.63
C ASP A 103 -9.68 11.71 -10.15
N PHE A 104 -10.61 10.91 -9.64
CA PHE A 104 -10.58 10.41 -8.27
C PHE A 104 -9.32 9.58 -7.97
N ILE A 105 -8.96 8.67 -8.88
CA ILE A 105 -7.75 7.84 -8.75
C ILE A 105 -6.51 8.72 -8.65
N SER A 106 -6.39 9.75 -9.50
CA SER A 106 -5.23 10.66 -9.49
C SER A 106 -5.04 11.36 -8.13
N VAL A 107 -6.15 11.81 -7.52
CA VAL A 107 -6.12 12.45 -6.19
C VAL A 107 -5.77 11.43 -5.11
N ARG A 108 -6.29 10.20 -5.20
CA ARG A 108 -6.00 9.13 -4.23
C ARG A 108 -4.54 8.69 -4.30
N GLU A 109 -3.98 8.51 -5.50
CA GLU A 109 -2.56 8.18 -5.70
C GLU A 109 -1.64 9.24 -5.11
N ALA A 110 -1.92 10.53 -5.37
CA ALA A 110 -1.13 11.64 -4.82
C ALA A 110 -1.17 11.69 -3.28
N ARG A 111 -2.35 11.45 -2.68
CA ARG A 111 -2.50 11.37 -1.22
C ARG A 111 -1.76 10.17 -0.64
N LEU A 112 -1.82 9.03 -1.30
CA LEU A 112 -1.17 7.80 -0.86
C LEU A 112 0.37 7.96 -0.92
N ALA A 113 0.90 8.49 -2.02
CA ALA A 113 2.33 8.81 -2.17
C ALA A 113 2.82 9.80 -1.10
N SER A 114 2.03 10.83 -0.79
CA SER A 114 2.35 11.82 0.25
C SER A 114 2.38 11.18 1.65
N SER A 115 1.40 10.31 1.94
CA SER A 115 1.32 9.59 3.21
C SER A 115 2.47 8.61 3.42
N VAL A 116 2.94 7.98 2.34
CA VAL A 116 4.12 7.11 2.33
C VAL A 116 5.37 7.90 2.72
N ARG A 117 5.59 9.05 2.07
CA ARG A 117 6.74 9.91 2.34
C ARG A 117 6.78 10.39 3.80
N ALA A 118 5.63 10.78 4.35
CA ALA A 118 5.51 11.19 5.74
C ALA A 118 5.80 10.05 6.73
N ARG A 119 5.33 8.83 6.46
CA ARG A 119 5.59 7.68 7.33
C ARG A 119 7.06 7.25 7.33
N PHE A 120 7.71 7.23 6.17
CA PHE A 120 9.13 6.86 6.10
C PHE A 120 10.05 7.89 6.77
N THR A 121 9.74 9.18 6.67
CA THR A 121 10.50 10.22 7.38
C THR A 121 10.32 10.12 8.90
N ALA A 122 9.11 9.82 9.38
CA ALA A 122 8.84 9.61 10.80
C ALA A 122 9.60 8.43 11.40
N VAL A 123 9.71 7.30 10.68
CA VAL A 123 10.48 6.11 11.14
C VAL A 123 11.98 6.43 11.27
N GLY A 124 12.54 7.24 10.35
CA GLY A 124 13.92 7.71 10.46
C GLY A 124 14.15 8.59 11.70
N ILE A 125 13.19 9.44 12.05
CA ILE A 125 13.27 10.34 13.21
C ILE A 125 13.08 9.59 14.54
N SER A 126 12.21 8.58 14.59
CA SER A 126 12.02 7.76 15.79
C SER A 126 13.24 6.89 16.09
N ALA A 127 13.90 6.37 15.06
CA ALA A 127 15.16 5.63 15.21
C ALA A 127 16.28 6.52 15.78
N LEU A 128 16.33 7.80 15.42
CA LEU A 128 17.32 8.76 15.94
C LEU A 128 17.06 9.16 17.40
N HIS A 129 15.81 9.39 17.81
CA HIS A 129 15.50 9.69 19.21
C HIS A 129 15.89 8.53 20.15
N SER A 130 15.65 7.29 19.73
CA SER A 130 15.93 6.11 20.56
C SER A 130 17.42 5.74 20.67
N ILE A 131 18.31 6.40 19.92
CA ILE A 131 19.78 6.27 20.02
C ILE A 131 20.34 7.28 21.05
N ILE A 132 19.59 8.36 21.33
CA ILE A 132 20.01 9.45 22.21
C ILE A 132 19.56 9.21 23.66
N ASP A 133 18.50 8.42 23.88
CA ASP A 133 18.02 7.94 25.18
C ASP A 133 18.63 6.58 25.58
#